data_AF-A0A410PT28-F1
#
_entry.id   AF-A0A410PT28-F1
#
_cell.length_a   1.000
_cell.length_b   1.000
_cell.length_c   1.000
_cell.angle_alpha   90.00
_cell.angle_beta   90.00
_cell.angle_gamma   90.00
#
_symmetry.space_group_name_H-M   'P 1'
#
loop_
_entity.id
_entity.type
_entity.pdbx_description
1 polymer ?
#
loop_
_entity_poly.entity_id
_entity_poly.type
_entity_poly.pdbx_seq_one_letter_code
_entity_poly.pdbx_strand_id
1 'polypeptide(L)'
;MEKKKGFNNRGVQIGTSSLLLIFTVLCLVVFSTLSLASARADYRLAVKTQQSVKAYYAADARGEELKRDMNRKLIQLAKEAPSEEVFRNLVQQNFKQAFDQSSNQISYAVDTGSGQLLRIQFQLLPYEEMEEGKANYKILSWSIQNKEDYEVDSKMPVWNGNEDID
;
A
#
# COMPACT_ATOMS: atom_id res chain seq x y z
N MET A 1 39.16 -66.10 42.61
CA MET A 1 39.64 -65.55 41.34
C MET A 1 38.50 -65.54 40.34
N GLU A 2 38.43 -64.42 39.62
CA GLU A 2 37.49 -64.07 38.56
C GLU A 2 37.18 -65.19 37.56
N LYS A 3 35.96 -65.20 37.02
CA LYS A 3 35.67 -64.59 35.71
C LYS A 3 34.16 -64.44 35.49
N LYS A 4 33.76 -63.18 35.28
CA LYS A 4 32.41 -62.74 34.88
C LYS A 4 31.93 -63.55 33.68
N LYS A 5 30.87 -64.34 33.87
CA LYS A 5 30.14 -65.01 32.78
C LYS A 5 29.31 -63.97 32.04
N GLY A 6 29.62 -63.76 30.77
CA GLY A 6 28.89 -62.85 29.89
C GLY A 6 27.45 -63.29 29.69
N PHE A 7 26.54 -62.32 29.74
CA PHE A 7 25.24 -62.43 29.09
C PHE A 7 25.22 -61.42 27.94
N ASN A 8 25.53 -61.93 26.75
CA ASN A 8 25.35 -61.22 25.50
C ASN A 8 23.84 -60.93 25.32
N ASN A 9 23.35 -59.76 25.71
CA ASN A 9 22.05 -59.28 25.26
C ASN A 9 22.20 -58.62 23.88
N ARG A 10 22.58 -59.44 22.88
CA ARG A 10 22.48 -59.09 21.45
C ARG A 10 21.07 -59.42 20.97
N GLY A 11 20.08 -58.78 21.58
CA GLY A 11 18.78 -58.59 20.97
C GLY A 11 18.72 -57.12 20.57
N VAL A 12 19.14 -56.82 19.33
CA VAL A 12 18.83 -55.50 18.74
C VAL A 12 17.32 -55.31 18.92
N GLN A 13 16.94 -54.26 19.63
CA GLN A 13 15.55 -53.87 19.85
C GLN A 13 14.94 -53.41 18.51
N ILE A 14 14.73 -54.34 17.57
CA ILE A 14 14.23 -54.06 16.21
C ILE A 14 12.94 -53.21 16.25
N GLY A 15 12.11 -53.41 17.28
CA GLY A 15 10.90 -52.62 17.52
C GLY A 15 11.15 -51.14 17.86
N THR A 16 12.18 -50.81 18.65
CA THR A 16 12.44 -49.40 19.05
C THR A 16 13.07 -48.61 17.91
N SER A 17 14.00 -49.21 17.15
CA SER A 17 14.55 -48.58 15.94
C SER A 17 13.48 -48.30 14.87
N SER A 18 12.52 -49.22 14.70
CA SER A 18 11.40 -49.04 13.76
C SER A 18 10.45 -47.94 14.22
N LEU A 19 10.16 -47.87 15.53
CA LEU A 19 9.33 -46.81 16.12
C LEU A 19 9.97 -45.42 15.93
N LEU A 20 11.28 -45.30 16.15
CA LEU A 20 12.00 -44.06 15.93
C LEU A 20 11.92 -43.62 14.46
N LEU A 21 12.05 -44.55 13.51
CA LEU A 21 11.94 -44.24 12.08
C LEU A 21 10.53 -43.77 11.69
N ILE A 22 9.48 -44.40 12.22
CA ILE A 22 8.10 -43.96 11.97
C ILE A 22 7.88 -42.55 12.54
N PHE A 23 8.36 -42.31 13.77
CA PHE A 23 8.25 -41.01 14.41
C PHE A 23 8.97 -39.91 13.61
N THR A 24 10.21 -40.15 13.16
CA THR A 24 10.96 -39.17 12.36
C THR A 24 10.27 -38.90 11.03
N VAL A 25 9.74 -39.92 10.35
CA VAL A 25 8.97 -39.73 9.11
C VAL A 25 7.71 -38.90 9.36
N LEU A 26 6.96 -39.16 10.44
CA LEU A 26 5.81 -38.34 10.80
C LEU A 26 6.21 -36.88 11.07
N CYS A 27 7.31 -36.66 11.79
CA CYS A 27 7.86 -35.31 12.01
C CYS A 27 8.25 -34.63 10.69
N LEU A 28 8.89 -35.34 9.76
CA LEU A 28 9.25 -34.81 8.45
C LEU A 28 8.01 -34.45 7.63
N VAL A 29 6.95 -35.25 7.68
CA VAL A 29 5.68 -34.94 7.00
C VAL A 29 5.07 -33.66 7.56
N VAL A 30 4.98 -33.52 8.89
CA VAL A 30 4.44 -32.31 9.54
C VAL A 30 5.29 -31.08 9.21
N PHE A 31 6.62 -31.21 9.27
CA PHE A 31 7.51 -30.13 8.90
C PHE A 31 7.36 -29.73 7.42
N SER A 32 7.23 -30.73 6.54
CA SER A 32 7.05 -30.49 5.11
C SER A 32 5.71 -29.83 4.80
N THR A 33 4.62 -30.23 5.46
CA THR A 33 3.31 -29.61 5.26
C THR A 33 3.30 -28.18 5.77
N LEU A 34 3.92 -27.90 6.93
CA LEU A 34 4.04 -26.55 7.47
C LEU A 34 4.90 -25.65 6.56
N SER A 35 6.02 -26.19 6.04
CA SER A 35 6.87 -25.51 5.05
C SER A 35 6.10 -25.14 3.79
N LEU A 36 5.30 -26.06 3.23
CA LEU A 36 4.46 -25.79 2.07
C LEU A 36 3.36 -24.76 2.36
N ALA A 37 2.72 -24.86 3.54
CA ALA A 37 1.70 -23.90 3.96
C ALA A 37 2.27 -22.48 4.09
N SER A 38 3.46 -22.35 4.69
CA SER A 38 4.20 -21.09 4.77
C SER A 38 4.54 -20.55 3.38
N ALA A 39 5.15 -21.38 2.53
CA ALA A 39 5.53 -20.97 1.17
C ALA A 39 4.32 -20.48 0.34
N ARG A 40 3.15 -21.11 0.51
CA ARG A 40 1.89 -20.64 -0.12
C ARG A 40 1.41 -19.31 0.44
N ALA A 41 1.54 -19.10 1.75
CA ALA A 41 1.19 -17.82 2.38
C ALA A 41 2.12 -16.70 1.88
N ASP A 42 3.43 -16.96 1.85
CA ASP A 42 4.45 -16.03 1.35
C ASP A 42 4.23 -15.71 -0.12
N TYR A 43 3.92 -16.70 -0.95
CA TYR A 43 3.60 -16.49 -2.36
C TYR A 43 2.37 -15.57 -2.53
N ARG A 44 1.29 -15.85 -1.80
CA ARG A 44 0.08 -15.00 -1.86
C ARG A 44 0.36 -13.58 -1.40
N LEU A 45 1.18 -13.41 -0.35
CA LEU A 45 1.60 -12.09 0.11
C LEU A 45 2.43 -11.38 -0.96
N ALA A 46 3.41 -12.05 -1.57
CA ALA A 46 4.25 -11.50 -2.63
C ALA A 46 3.42 -11.03 -3.83
N VAL A 47 2.42 -11.80 -4.27
CA VAL A 47 1.51 -11.40 -5.35
C VAL A 47 0.73 -10.14 -4.99
N LYS A 48 0.17 -10.07 -3.77
CA LYS A 48 -0.53 -8.86 -3.31
C LYS A 48 0.38 -7.65 -3.27
N THR A 49 1.60 -7.80 -2.75
CA THR A 49 2.61 -6.74 -2.72
C THR A 49 2.97 -6.28 -4.13
N GLN A 50 3.19 -7.21 -5.06
CA GLN A 50 3.47 -6.89 -6.46
C GLN A 50 2.33 -6.07 -7.10
N GLN A 51 1.08 -6.46 -6.87
CA GLN A 51 -0.09 -5.74 -7.38
C GLN A 51 -0.18 -4.34 -6.79
N SER A 52 0.01 -4.18 -5.49
CA SER A 52 0.02 -2.89 -4.81
C SER A 52 1.10 -1.96 -5.35
N VAL A 53 2.34 -2.46 -5.48
CA VAL A 53 3.47 -1.70 -6.03
C VAL A 53 3.21 -1.28 -7.48
N LYS A 54 2.66 -2.18 -8.31
CA LYS A 54 2.29 -1.84 -9.69
C LYS A 54 1.21 -0.76 -9.75
N ALA A 55 0.18 -0.87 -8.92
CA ALA A 55 -0.90 0.12 -8.85
C ALA A 55 -0.38 1.49 -8.41
N TYR A 56 0.52 1.52 -7.41
CA TYR A 56 1.19 2.73 -6.95
C TYR A 56 1.94 3.42 -8.10
N TYR A 57 2.85 2.72 -8.77
CA TYR A 57 3.64 3.31 -9.84
C TYR A 57 2.81 3.69 -11.07
N ALA A 58 1.74 2.96 -11.36
CA ALA A 58 0.79 3.34 -12.40
C ALA A 58 0.08 4.66 -12.06
N ALA A 59 -0.31 4.87 -10.80
CA ALA A 59 -0.90 6.12 -10.35
C ALA A 59 0.11 7.27 -10.37
N ASP A 60 1.34 7.01 -9.93
CA ASP A 60 2.45 7.98 -9.93
C ASP A 60 2.75 8.47 -11.36
N ALA A 61 2.85 7.56 -12.33
CA ALA A 61 3.04 7.90 -13.74
C ALA A 61 1.92 8.80 -14.29
N ARG A 62 0.65 8.50 -13.96
CA ARG A 62 -0.48 9.37 -14.33
C ARG A 62 -0.42 10.73 -13.64
N GLY A 63 0.03 10.77 -12.39
CA GLY A 63 0.26 12.02 -11.65
C GLY A 63 1.32 12.89 -12.33
N GLU A 64 2.40 12.28 -12.81
CA GLU A 64 3.47 12.97 -13.53
C GLU A 64 2.99 13.52 -14.89
N GLU A 65 2.17 12.76 -15.63
CA GLU A 65 1.54 13.23 -16.86
C GLU A 65 0.62 14.43 -16.60
N LEU A 66 -0.25 14.32 -15.60
CA LEU A 66 -1.16 15.37 -15.16
C LEU A 66 -0.40 16.65 -14.78
N LYS A 67 0.70 16.50 -14.04
CA LYS A 67 1.59 17.58 -13.63
C LYS A 67 2.17 18.32 -14.84
N ARG A 68 2.63 17.58 -15.86
CA ARG A 68 3.18 18.17 -17.10
C ARG A 68 2.10 18.90 -17.90
N ASP A 69 0.93 18.30 -18.04
CA ASP A 69 -0.18 18.89 -18.79
C ASP A 69 -0.75 20.13 -18.10
N MET A 70 -0.86 20.10 -16.76
CA MET A 70 -1.23 21.26 -15.96
C MET A 70 -0.22 22.40 -16.18
N ASN A 71 1.09 22.15 -16.07
CA ASN A 71 2.10 23.19 -16.28
C ASN A 71 2.02 23.81 -17.68
N ARG A 72 1.83 22.97 -18.71
CA ARG A 72 1.70 23.43 -20.10
C ARG A 72 0.49 24.35 -20.25
N LYS A 73 -0.66 23.97 -19.67
CA LYS A 73 -1.86 24.80 -19.67
C LYS A 73 -1.67 26.10 -18.91
N LEU A 74 -1.04 26.08 -17.74
CA LEU A 74 -0.75 27.30 -16.97
C LEU A 74 0.08 28.29 -17.77
N ILE A 75 1.11 27.83 -18.49
CA ILE A 75 1.93 28.68 -19.37
C ILE A 75 1.08 29.27 -20.51
N GLN A 76 0.20 28.48 -21.14
CA GLN A 76 -0.68 28.97 -22.20
C GLN A 76 -1.62 30.07 -21.67
N LEU A 77 -2.26 29.83 -20.54
CA LEU A 77 -3.15 30.82 -19.91
C LEU A 77 -2.40 32.07 -19.46
N ALA A 78 -1.15 31.93 -19.00
CA ALA A 78 -0.31 33.07 -18.65
C ALA A 78 0.06 33.93 -19.86
N LYS A 79 0.27 33.32 -21.04
CA LYS A 79 0.52 34.06 -22.30
C LYS A 79 -0.72 34.80 -22.81
N GLU A 80 -1.92 34.27 -22.54
CA GLU A 80 -3.20 34.86 -22.95
C GLU A 80 -3.68 35.95 -21.98
N ALA A 81 -3.21 35.91 -20.73
CA ALA A 81 -3.62 36.85 -19.70
C ALA A 81 -2.85 38.18 -19.79
N PRO A 82 -3.53 39.34 -19.83
CA PRO A 82 -2.87 40.64 -19.75
C PRO A 82 -2.59 41.09 -18.31
N SER A 83 -3.17 40.45 -17.30
CA SER A 83 -2.97 40.76 -15.88
C SER A 83 -3.20 39.54 -14.98
N GLU A 84 -2.73 39.62 -13.74
CA GLU A 84 -2.91 38.54 -12.74
C GLU A 84 -4.38 38.24 -12.47
N GLU A 85 -5.25 39.25 -12.39
CA GLU A 85 -6.69 39.05 -12.18
C GLU A 85 -7.32 38.26 -13.34
N VAL A 86 -6.93 38.56 -14.58
CA VAL A 86 -7.43 37.82 -15.76
C VAL A 86 -6.87 36.40 -15.76
N PHE A 87 -5.60 36.22 -15.40
CA PHE A 87 -4.98 34.90 -15.27
C PHE A 87 -5.73 34.02 -14.25
N ARG A 88 -6.01 34.55 -13.05
CA ARG A 88 -6.75 33.82 -12.00
C ARG A 88 -8.15 33.41 -12.47
N ASN A 89 -8.84 34.28 -13.20
CA ASN A 89 -10.14 33.95 -13.79
C ASN A 89 -10.04 32.86 -14.86
N LEU A 90 -9.01 32.91 -15.72
CA LEU A 90 -8.76 31.87 -16.74
C LEU A 90 -8.43 30.51 -16.11
N VAL A 91 -7.61 30.50 -15.05
CA VAL A 91 -7.30 29.30 -14.27
C VAL A 91 -8.57 28.74 -13.63
N GLN A 92 -9.40 29.57 -13.00
CA GLN A 92 -10.68 29.13 -12.43
C GLN A 92 -11.61 28.52 -13.48
N GLN A 93 -11.67 29.11 -14.67
CA GLN A 93 -12.53 28.58 -15.74
C GLN A 93 -12.04 27.24 -16.30
N ASN A 94 -10.72 27.06 -16.39
CA ASN A 94 -10.11 25.84 -16.94
C ASN A 94 -9.98 24.71 -15.91
N PHE A 95 -9.85 25.03 -14.63
CA PHE A 95 -9.61 24.07 -13.54
C PHE A 95 -10.74 24.02 -12.50
N LYS A 96 -11.96 24.46 -12.87
CA LYS A 96 -13.16 24.66 -12.01
C LYS A 96 -13.20 23.91 -10.68
N GLN A 97 -13.25 22.58 -10.71
CA GLN A 97 -13.42 21.75 -9.51
C GLN A 97 -12.10 21.45 -8.78
N ALA A 98 -10.98 21.65 -9.45
CA ALA A 98 -9.65 21.37 -8.93
C ALA A 98 -8.99 22.62 -8.31
N PHE A 99 -9.35 23.83 -8.75
CA PHE A 99 -8.73 25.08 -8.29
C PHE A 99 -9.50 25.72 -7.15
N ASP A 100 -8.80 26.05 -6.07
CA ASP A 100 -9.26 26.84 -4.95
C ASP A 100 -8.67 28.26 -5.05
N GLN A 101 -9.54 29.24 -5.30
CA GLN A 101 -9.14 30.65 -5.45
C GLN A 101 -8.58 31.25 -4.15
N SER A 102 -9.06 30.78 -3.00
CA SER A 102 -8.69 31.36 -1.70
C SER A 102 -7.26 31.00 -1.31
N SER A 103 -6.86 29.76 -1.58
CA SER A 103 -5.52 29.24 -1.29
C SER A 103 -4.58 29.27 -2.50
N ASN A 104 -5.08 29.59 -3.70
CA ASN A 104 -4.35 29.54 -4.96
C ASN A 104 -3.76 28.14 -5.23
N GLN A 105 -4.53 27.10 -4.92
CA GLN A 105 -4.10 25.70 -5.01
C GLN A 105 -4.92 24.92 -6.03
N ILE A 106 -4.27 24.02 -6.76
CA ILE A 106 -4.92 23.02 -7.60
C ILE A 106 -4.78 21.64 -6.94
N SER A 107 -5.90 20.99 -6.68
CA SER A 107 -5.97 19.64 -6.11
C SER A 107 -6.51 18.65 -7.12
N TYR A 108 -5.84 17.51 -7.24
CA TYR A 108 -6.29 16.38 -8.05
C TYR A 108 -6.32 15.09 -7.25
N ALA A 109 -7.21 14.19 -7.65
CA ALA A 109 -7.28 12.82 -7.15
C ALA A 109 -7.22 11.86 -8.35
N VAL A 110 -6.21 10.99 -8.36
CA VAL A 110 -6.03 9.96 -9.39
C VAL A 110 -6.37 8.61 -8.79
N ASP A 111 -7.33 7.92 -9.37
CA ASP A 111 -7.72 6.58 -8.93
C ASP A 111 -6.62 5.55 -9.24
N THR A 112 -6.19 4.81 -8.21
CA THR A 112 -5.20 3.74 -8.37
C THR A 112 -5.82 2.42 -8.81
N GLY A 113 -7.15 2.29 -8.77
CA GLY A 113 -7.88 1.06 -9.09
C GLY A 113 -7.86 0.00 -7.99
N SER A 114 -7.18 0.26 -6.87
CA SER A 114 -7.00 -0.67 -5.74
C SER A 114 -7.77 -0.25 -4.48
N GLY A 115 -8.82 0.59 -4.61
CA GLY A 115 -9.50 1.19 -3.47
C GLY A 115 -8.71 2.34 -2.84
N GLN A 116 -7.69 2.85 -3.53
CA GLN A 116 -6.87 3.99 -3.10
C GLN A 116 -6.90 5.09 -4.17
N LEU A 117 -6.50 6.29 -3.77
CA LEU A 117 -6.43 7.50 -4.57
C LEU A 117 -5.07 8.14 -4.33
N LEU A 118 -4.39 8.52 -5.40
CA LEU A 118 -3.26 9.44 -5.32
C LEU A 118 -3.79 10.86 -5.28
N ARG A 119 -3.65 11.52 -4.13
CA ARG A 119 -3.99 12.94 -3.96
C ARG A 119 -2.75 13.79 -4.21
N ILE A 120 -2.90 14.75 -5.12
CA ILE A 120 -1.83 15.66 -5.52
C ILE A 120 -2.33 17.08 -5.30
N GLN A 121 -1.52 17.90 -4.61
CA GLN A 121 -1.83 19.30 -4.35
C GLN A 121 -0.69 20.18 -4.82
N PHE A 122 -1.04 21.16 -5.63
CA PHE A 122 -0.12 22.13 -6.22
C PHE A 122 -0.46 23.53 -5.73
N GLN A 123 0.55 24.27 -5.27
CA GLN A 123 0.47 25.71 -5.04
C GLN A 123 0.93 26.43 -6.31
N LEU A 124 0.11 27.32 -6.86
CA LEU A 124 0.55 28.12 -8.01
C LEU A 124 1.57 29.16 -7.57
N LEU A 125 2.62 29.35 -8.38
CA LEU A 125 3.53 30.47 -8.23
C LEU A 125 2.83 31.79 -8.62
N PRO A 126 3.33 32.94 -8.13
CA PRO A 126 2.86 34.25 -8.56
C PRO A 126 2.92 34.39 -10.09
N TYR A 127 1.99 35.17 -10.64
CA TYR A 127 1.89 35.39 -12.09
C TYR A 127 3.19 35.94 -12.70
N GLU A 128 3.89 36.81 -11.97
CA GLU A 128 5.15 37.45 -12.37
C GLU A 128 6.33 36.48 -12.49
N GLU A 129 6.29 35.35 -11.77
CA GLU A 129 7.34 34.34 -11.77
C GLU A 129 7.10 33.24 -12.82
N MET A 130 6.00 33.32 -13.58
CA MET A 130 5.67 32.30 -14.57
C MET A 130 6.59 32.36 -15.78
N GLU A 131 7.29 31.27 -16.04
CA GLU A 131 8.26 31.16 -17.12
C GLU A 131 8.09 29.86 -17.91
N GLU A 132 8.35 29.93 -19.22
CA GLU A 132 8.36 28.76 -20.07
C GLU A 132 9.62 27.90 -19.79
N GLY A 133 9.44 26.58 -19.68
CA GLY A 133 10.54 25.66 -19.37
C GLY A 133 10.83 25.47 -17.87
N LYS A 134 10.15 26.21 -16.99
CA LYS A 134 10.18 25.98 -15.53
C LYS A 134 8.85 25.42 -15.01
N ALA A 135 8.89 24.88 -13.80
CA ALA A 135 7.68 24.48 -13.08
C ALA A 135 7.03 25.72 -12.46
N ASN A 136 5.82 26.08 -12.90
CA ASN A 136 5.10 27.27 -12.45
C ASN A 136 4.20 26.99 -11.24
N TYR A 137 4.59 26.00 -10.45
CA TYR A 137 3.88 25.53 -9.27
C TYR A 137 4.86 24.88 -8.30
N LYS A 138 4.46 24.80 -7.03
CA LYS A 138 5.13 24.05 -5.98
C LYS A 138 4.25 22.88 -5.56
N ILE A 139 4.83 21.69 -5.44
CA ILE A 139 4.11 20.51 -4.93
C ILE A 139 4.00 20.65 -3.42
N LEU A 140 2.77 20.67 -2.89
CA LEU A 140 2.49 20.70 -1.45
C LEU A 140 2.32 19.28 -0.90
N SER A 141 1.62 18.42 -1.64
CA SER A 141 1.34 17.06 -1.22
C SER A 141 1.31 16.11 -2.41
N TRP A 142 1.86 14.92 -2.19
CA TRP A 142 1.82 13.77 -3.09
C TRP A 142 1.66 12.53 -2.22
N SER A 143 0.42 12.10 -2.02
CA SER A 143 0.12 11.04 -1.04
C SER A 143 -0.99 10.11 -1.50
N ILE A 144 -0.84 8.83 -1.15
CA ILE A 144 -1.87 7.82 -1.36
C ILE A 144 -2.84 7.86 -0.17
N GLN A 145 -4.13 7.95 -0.48
CA GLN A 145 -5.23 7.91 0.48
C GLN A 145 -6.15 6.74 0.13
N ASN A 146 -6.76 6.11 1.12
CA ASN A 146 -7.79 5.10 0.84
C ASN A 146 -9.09 5.80 0.40
N LYS A 147 -9.85 5.18 -0.51
CA LYS A 147 -11.13 5.69 -0.99
C LYS A 147 -12.22 5.69 0.07
N GLU A 148 -12.15 4.73 0.99
CA GLU A 148 -13.06 4.61 2.11
C GLU A 148 -12.35 5.13 3.35
N ASP A 149 -13.00 6.06 4.05
CA ASP A 149 -12.78 6.22 5.47
C ASP A 149 -13.13 4.87 6.10
N TYR A 150 -12.13 4.17 6.64
CA TYR A 150 -12.38 3.03 7.50
C TYR A 150 -13.27 3.53 8.65
N GLU A 151 -14.59 3.32 8.58
CA GLU A 151 -15.41 3.27 9.78
C GLU A 151 -14.91 2.04 10.54
N VAL A 152 -14.00 2.27 11.50
CA VAL A 152 -13.66 1.23 12.47
C VAL A 152 -14.96 0.89 13.18
N ASP A 153 -15.47 -0.32 12.90
CA ASP A 153 -16.62 -0.86 13.63
C ASP A 153 -16.27 -0.89 15.11
N SER A 154 -16.81 0.07 15.83
CA SER A 154 -16.62 0.26 17.27
C SER A 154 -17.68 -0.50 18.07
N LYS A 155 -18.56 -1.27 17.41
CA LYS A 155 -19.51 -2.15 18.09
C LYS A 155 -18.85 -3.49 18.40
N MET A 156 -17.88 -3.46 19.30
CA MET A 156 -17.54 -4.68 20.03
C MET A 156 -18.71 -4.97 21.00
N PRO A 157 -19.33 -6.16 20.96
CA PRO A 157 -20.24 -6.57 22.02
C PRO A 157 -19.41 -6.80 23.29
N VAL A 158 -19.19 -5.73 24.05
CA VAL A 158 -18.61 -5.82 25.39
C VAL A 158 -19.67 -6.43 26.30
N TRP A 159 -19.35 -7.57 26.91
CA TRP A 159 -20.19 -8.18 27.94
C TRP A 159 -20.39 -7.17 29.08
N ASN A 160 -21.65 -6.83 29.35
CA ASN A 160 -22.06 -5.79 30.29
C ASN A 160 -22.31 -6.33 31.71
N GLY A 161 -21.94 -7.58 32.01
CA GLY A 161 -21.95 -8.13 33.36
C GLY A 161 -23.33 -8.36 33.99
N ASN A 162 -24.41 -8.00 33.31
CA ASN A 162 -25.75 -8.24 33.80
C ASN A 162 -26.21 -9.62 33.33
N GLU A 163 -26.07 -10.61 34.21
CA GLU A 163 -26.94 -11.77 34.18
C GLU A 163 -28.34 -11.27 34.52
N ASP A 164 -29.19 -11.10 33.51
CA ASP A 164 -30.63 -11.10 33.70
C ASP A 164 -31.00 -12.52 34.15
N ILE A 165 -31.01 -12.70 35.47
CA ILE A 165 -31.55 -13.88 36.13
C ILE A 165 -33.07 -13.70 36.12
N ASP A 166 -33.74 -14.34 35.16
CA ASP A 166 -35.17 -14.66 35.23
C ASP A 166 -35.47 -15.67 36.36
#